data_AF-A0AAU3PR03-F1
#
_entry.id   AF-A0AAU3PR03-F1
#
_cell.length_a   1.000
_cell.length_b   1.000
_cell.length_c   1.000
_cell.angle_alpha   90.00
_cell.angle_beta   90.00
_cell.angle_gamma   90.00
#
_symmetry.space_group_name_H-M   'P 1'
#
loop_
_entity.id
_entity.type
_entity.pdbx_description
1 polymer ?
#
loop_
_entity_poly.entity_id
_entity_poly.type
_entity_poly.pdbx_seq_one_letter_code
_entity_poly.pdbx_strand_id
1 'polypeptide(L)'
;MTAPRRSRGRGRRPPHRAERPRAPRPTVVERFEVVDRLLDGEVTDAGGVWSRATAWILRLALEQSVDELWARLAPDLLRCPMRAQLLALRSYTGPDTAAQVATVWAALSRAAHHHDYELAPGVTELRRWRDQTAAIAVVLSKVESR
;
A
#
# COMPACT_ATOMS: atom_id res chain seq x y z
N MET A 1 -53.18 46.43 6.86
CA MET A 1 -51.84 46.96 6.54
C MET A 1 -51.17 47.26 7.87
N THR A 2 -50.12 46.58 8.36
CA THR A 2 -48.86 46.19 7.71
C THR A 2 -48.17 45.12 8.59
N ALA A 3 -47.64 44.04 7.99
CA ALA A 3 -46.91 42.99 8.70
C ALA A 3 -45.43 43.39 8.92
N PRO A 4 -44.78 43.01 10.05
CA PRO A 4 -43.36 43.26 10.24
C PRO A 4 -42.50 42.22 9.48
N ARG A 5 -41.55 42.72 8.68
CA ARG A 5 -40.58 41.91 7.93
C ARG A 5 -39.62 41.21 8.91
N ARG A 6 -39.63 39.89 8.92
CA ARG A 6 -38.57 39.07 9.56
C ARG A 6 -37.27 39.26 8.79
N SER A 7 -36.28 39.87 9.43
CA SER A 7 -34.89 39.91 8.97
C SER A 7 -34.33 38.49 9.00
N ARG A 8 -34.10 37.91 7.81
CA ARG A 8 -33.36 36.65 7.67
C ARG A 8 -31.91 36.92 8.09
N GLY A 9 -31.54 36.46 9.29
CA GLY A 9 -30.14 36.40 9.71
C GLY A 9 -29.34 35.64 8.68
N ARG A 10 -28.37 36.31 8.05
CA ARG A 10 -27.37 35.67 7.18
C ARG A 10 -26.62 34.67 8.06
N GLY A 11 -26.87 33.38 7.83
CA GLY A 11 -26.09 32.31 8.44
C GLY A 11 -24.61 32.56 8.16
N ARG A 12 -23.83 32.70 9.23
CA ARG A 12 -22.36 32.72 9.13
C ARG A 12 -21.95 31.37 8.56
N ARG A 13 -21.52 31.36 7.29
CA ARG A 13 -20.87 30.21 6.66
C ARG A 13 -19.67 29.83 7.54
N PRO A 14 -19.54 28.58 8.02
CA PRO A 14 -18.37 28.19 8.79
C PRO A 14 -17.12 28.46 7.95
N PRO A 15 -16.02 28.94 8.54
CA PRO A 15 -14.78 29.17 7.80
C PRO A 15 -14.37 27.86 7.13
N HIS A 16 -14.01 27.95 5.84
CA HIS A 16 -13.41 26.86 5.08
C HIS A 16 -12.41 26.15 5.99
N ARG A 17 -12.69 24.88 6.35
CA ARG A 17 -11.75 24.04 7.07
C ARG A 17 -10.49 24.02 6.21
N ALA A 18 -9.45 24.73 6.66
CA ALA A 18 -8.17 24.77 5.98
C ALA A 18 -7.82 23.34 5.57
N GLU A 19 -7.70 23.14 4.27
CA GLU A 19 -7.42 21.84 3.66
C GLU A 19 -6.10 21.37 4.30
N ARG A 20 -6.18 20.38 5.20
CA ARG A 20 -4.98 19.86 5.85
C ARG A 20 -4.05 19.41 4.72
N PRO A 21 -2.79 19.87 4.67
CA PRO A 21 -1.84 19.39 3.68
C PRO A 21 -1.88 17.86 3.70
N ARG A 22 -2.15 17.26 2.54
CA ARG A 22 -2.21 15.81 2.42
C ARG A 22 -0.87 15.28 2.88
N ALA A 23 -0.87 14.46 3.94
CA ALA A 23 0.36 13.88 4.46
C ALA A 23 1.13 13.22 3.31
N PRO A 24 2.47 13.35 3.26
CA PRO A 24 3.27 12.72 2.23
C PRO A 24 2.96 11.22 2.20
N ARG A 25 2.98 10.64 1.00
CA ARG A 25 2.85 9.18 0.87
C ARG A 25 4.00 8.56 1.67
N PRO A 26 3.74 7.58 2.56
CA PRO A 26 4.82 6.91 3.24
C PRO A 26 5.79 6.30 2.23
N THR A 27 7.02 6.06 2.65
CA THR A 27 8.07 5.36 1.92
C THR A 27 7.95 3.84 2.13
N VAL A 28 8.67 3.05 1.33
CA VAL A 28 8.77 1.60 1.54
C VAL A 28 9.30 1.28 2.94
N VAL A 29 10.31 2.03 3.41
CA VAL A 29 10.91 1.85 4.74
C VAL A 29 9.90 2.11 5.85
N GLU A 30 9.19 3.24 5.80
CA GLU A 30 8.17 3.57 6.81
C GLU A 30 7.03 2.53 6.84
N ARG A 31 6.70 1.89 5.71
CA ARG A 31 5.74 0.78 5.70
C ARG A 31 6.27 -0.46 6.40
N PHE A 32 7.53 -0.80 6.20
CA PHE A 32 8.14 -1.92 6.93
C PHE A 32 8.19 -1.65 8.43
N GLU A 33 8.53 -0.44 8.85
CA GLU A 33 8.49 -0.07 10.28
C GLU A 33 7.08 -0.23 10.88
N VAL A 34 6.03 0.16 10.15
CA VAL A 34 4.65 -0.05 10.59
C VAL A 34 4.32 -1.55 10.70
N VAL A 35 4.74 -2.35 9.72
CA VAL A 35 4.55 -3.81 9.72
C VAL A 35 5.28 -4.46 10.90
N ASP A 36 6.52 -4.05 11.17
CA ASP A 36 7.32 -4.62 12.25
C ASP A 36 6.66 -4.33 13.61
N ARG A 37 6.18 -3.10 13.85
CA ARG A 37 5.39 -2.76 15.06
C ARG A 37 4.09 -3.57 15.20
N LEU A 38 3.40 -3.85 14.09
CA LEU A 38 2.20 -4.69 14.09
C LEU A 38 2.54 -6.15 14.45
N LEU A 39 3.64 -6.68 13.91
CA LEU A 39 4.09 -8.04 14.13
C LEU A 39 4.63 -8.27 15.55
N ASP A 40 5.17 -7.24 16.17
CA ASP A 40 5.69 -7.28 17.53
C ASP A 40 4.60 -7.02 18.59
N GLY A 41 3.36 -6.77 18.14
CA GLY A 41 2.20 -6.64 19.02
C GLY A 41 2.10 -5.27 19.72
N GLU A 42 2.89 -4.28 19.30
CA GLU A 42 2.87 -2.93 19.87
C GLU A 42 1.55 -2.19 19.55
N VAL A 43 0.84 -2.60 18.50
CA VAL A 43 -0.44 -2.03 18.08
C VAL A 43 -1.58 -2.92 18.58
N THR A 44 -2.00 -2.68 19.82
CA THR A 44 -3.04 -3.49 20.50
C THR A 44 -4.47 -3.14 20.08
N ASP A 45 -4.70 -1.96 19.48
CA ASP A 45 -6.04 -1.43 19.16
C ASP A 45 -6.60 -1.92 17.81
N ALA A 46 -5.83 -2.68 17.04
CA ALA A 46 -6.23 -3.12 15.70
C ALA A 46 -7.18 -4.36 15.70
N GLY A 47 -7.46 -4.95 16.87
CA GLY A 47 -8.38 -6.08 17.03
C GLY A 47 -8.09 -7.22 16.05
N GLY A 48 -9.12 -7.96 15.59
CA GLY A 48 -8.94 -9.04 14.60
C GLY A 48 -8.52 -8.61 13.18
N VAL A 49 -8.29 -7.31 12.94
CA VAL A 49 -8.06 -6.73 11.61
C VAL A 49 -6.57 -6.50 11.32
N TRP A 50 -5.71 -6.54 12.35
CA TRP A 50 -4.28 -6.22 12.25
C TRP A 50 -3.54 -7.10 11.22
N SER A 51 -3.90 -8.37 11.12
CA SER A 51 -3.25 -9.34 10.22
C SER A 51 -3.51 -9.02 8.75
N ARG A 52 -4.75 -8.65 8.43
CA ARG A 52 -5.13 -8.20 7.08
C ARG A 52 -4.56 -6.82 6.76
N ALA A 53 -4.55 -5.91 7.73
CA ALA A 53 -3.87 -4.63 7.58
C ALA A 53 -2.38 -4.81 7.28
N THR A 54 -1.72 -5.76 7.96
CA THR A 54 -0.31 -6.13 7.71
C THR A 54 -0.11 -6.62 6.28
N ALA A 55 -0.96 -7.54 5.80
CA ALA A 55 -0.90 -8.02 4.42
C ALA A 55 -1.12 -6.89 3.40
N TRP A 56 -2.06 -5.98 3.68
CA TRP A 56 -2.32 -4.82 2.83
C TRP A 56 -1.13 -3.86 2.77
N ILE A 57 -0.51 -3.54 3.91
CA ILE A 57 0.66 -2.65 3.97
C ILE A 57 1.86 -3.27 3.23
N LEU A 58 2.10 -4.57 3.40
CA LEU A 58 3.13 -5.30 2.66
C LEU A 58 2.86 -5.26 1.14
N ARG A 59 1.61 -5.40 0.72
CA ARG A 59 1.24 -5.27 -0.70
C ARG A 59 1.59 -3.88 -1.23
N LEU A 60 1.26 -2.83 -0.49
CA LEU A 60 1.57 -1.46 -0.88
C LEU A 60 3.08 -1.22 -0.95
N ALA A 61 3.86 -1.79 -0.02
CA ALA A 61 5.32 -1.71 -0.06
C ALA A 61 5.88 -2.39 -1.32
N LEU A 62 5.37 -3.58 -1.67
CA LEU A 62 5.76 -4.30 -2.86
C LEU A 62 5.42 -3.54 -4.16
N GLU A 63 4.20 -3.03 -4.27
CA GLU A 63 3.75 -2.23 -5.42
C GLU A 63 4.60 -0.97 -5.55
N GLN A 64 4.89 -0.28 -4.45
CA GLN A 64 5.75 0.89 -4.45
C GLN A 64 7.20 0.56 -4.89
N SER A 65 7.79 -0.56 -4.46
CA SER A 65 9.12 -0.96 -4.93
C SER A 65 9.17 -1.24 -6.44
N VAL A 66 8.08 -1.75 -7.01
CA VAL A 66 7.93 -1.92 -8.47
C VAL A 66 7.78 -0.57 -9.16
N ASP A 67 6.97 0.34 -8.62
CA ASP A 67 6.84 1.70 -9.14
C ASP A 67 8.19 2.45 -9.10
N GLU A 68 8.97 2.31 -8.02
CA GLU A 68 10.30 2.90 -7.88
C GLU A 68 11.32 2.34 -8.91
N LEU A 69 11.18 1.07 -9.31
CA LEU A 69 11.94 0.53 -10.44
C LEU A 69 11.53 1.20 -11.75
N TRP A 70 10.23 1.29 -12.03
CA TRP A 70 9.75 1.88 -13.28
C TRP A 70 10.00 3.37 -13.40
N ALA A 71 9.91 4.11 -12.31
CA ALA A 71 10.30 5.51 -12.27
C ALA A 71 11.75 5.73 -12.72
N ARG A 72 12.64 4.76 -12.46
CA ARG A 72 14.05 4.84 -12.85
C ARG A 72 14.30 4.34 -14.28
N LEU A 73 13.68 3.22 -14.68
CA LEU A 73 14.07 2.52 -15.92
C LEU A 73 13.07 2.67 -17.07
N ALA A 74 11.78 2.80 -16.79
CA ALA A 74 10.72 2.82 -17.80
C ALA A 74 9.45 3.53 -17.29
N PRO A 75 9.45 4.88 -17.18
CA PRO A 75 8.36 5.63 -16.55
C PRO A 75 6.98 5.43 -17.20
N ASP A 76 6.93 5.06 -18.48
CA ASP A 76 5.67 4.75 -19.17
C ASP A 76 4.92 3.56 -18.54
N LEU A 77 5.63 2.61 -17.93
CA LEU A 77 5.03 1.45 -17.27
C LEU A 77 4.26 1.80 -15.99
N LEU A 78 4.54 2.94 -15.36
CA LEU A 78 3.78 3.43 -14.19
C LEU A 78 2.29 3.66 -14.50
N ARG A 79 1.94 3.88 -15.77
CA ARG A 79 0.55 4.07 -16.20
C ARG A 79 -0.18 2.75 -16.44
N CYS A 80 0.55 1.64 -16.49
CA CYS A 80 -0.02 0.32 -16.72
C CYS A 80 -0.63 -0.23 -15.42
N PRO A 81 -1.69 -1.07 -15.52
CA PRO A 81 -2.20 -1.79 -14.35
C PRO A 81 -1.11 -2.69 -13.76
N MET A 82 -1.12 -2.88 -12.44
CA MET A 82 -0.07 -3.62 -11.72
C MET A 82 0.24 -5.00 -12.33
N ARG A 83 -0.79 -5.74 -12.79
CA ARG A 83 -0.56 -7.04 -13.46
C ARG A 83 0.27 -6.93 -14.74
N ALA A 84 0.08 -5.88 -15.54
CA ALA A 84 0.89 -5.65 -16.74
C ALA A 84 2.32 -5.24 -16.39
N GLN A 85 2.49 -4.43 -15.33
CA GLN A 85 3.82 -4.11 -14.79
C GLN A 85 4.58 -5.38 -14.36
N LEU A 86 3.90 -6.30 -13.65
CA LEU A 86 4.49 -7.57 -13.22
C LEU A 86 4.93 -8.46 -14.41
N LEU A 87 4.19 -8.45 -15.53
CA LEU A 87 4.60 -9.17 -16.74
C LEU A 87 5.87 -8.59 -17.34
N ALA A 88 6.01 -7.25 -17.33
CA ALA A 88 7.19 -6.58 -17.87
C ALA A 88 8.46 -6.86 -17.05
N LEU A 89 8.35 -7.11 -15.73
CA LEU A 89 9.49 -7.38 -14.84
C LEU A 89 10.44 -8.44 -15.38
N ARG A 90 9.93 -9.49 -16.04
CA ARG A 90 10.73 -10.61 -16.55
C ARG A 90 11.89 -10.15 -17.44
N SER A 91 11.67 -9.11 -18.25
CA SER A 91 12.68 -8.58 -19.17
C SER A 91 13.78 -7.76 -18.47
N TYR A 92 13.51 -7.29 -17.24
CA TYR A 92 14.43 -6.44 -16.48
C TYR A 92 15.14 -7.19 -15.34
N THR A 93 14.46 -8.15 -14.71
CA THR A 93 14.93 -8.82 -13.49
C THR A 93 15.21 -10.31 -13.67
N GLY A 94 14.89 -10.85 -14.85
CA GLY A 94 14.94 -12.28 -15.12
C GLY A 94 13.68 -13.04 -14.67
N PRO A 95 13.51 -14.30 -15.11
CA PRO A 95 12.31 -15.08 -14.85
C PRO A 95 12.07 -15.38 -13.37
N ASP A 96 13.12 -15.69 -12.62
CA ASP A 96 12.98 -16.13 -11.23
C ASP A 96 12.51 -14.99 -10.31
N THR A 97 13.16 -13.82 -10.40
CA THR A 97 12.77 -12.62 -9.65
C THR A 97 11.35 -12.20 -10.02
N ALA A 98 11.01 -12.15 -11.32
CA ALA A 98 9.68 -11.76 -11.77
C ALA A 98 8.59 -12.73 -11.26
N ALA A 99 8.85 -14.04 -11.29
CA ALA A 99 7.95 -15.05 -10.75
C ALA A 99 7.76 -14.87 -9.24
N GLN A 100 8.85 -14.65 -8.49
CA GLN A 100 8.78 -14.41 -7.05
C GLN A 100 7.93 -13.18 -6.71
N VAL A 101 8.13 -12.06 -7.41
CA VAL A 101 7.33 -10.84 -7.21
C VAL A 101 5.85 -11.12 -7.48
N ALA A 102 5.52 -11.79 -8.59
CA ALA A 102 4.15 -12.13 -8.93
C ALA A 102 3.50 -13.06 -7.89
N THR A 103 4.23 -14.06 -7.38
CA THR A 103 3.75 -14.97 -6.35
C THR A 103 3.43 -14.23 -5.05
N VAL A 104 4.35 -13.39 -4.56
CA VAL A 104 4.15 -12.63 -3.31
C VAL A 104 3.03 -11.63 -3.48
N TRP A 105 2.97 -10.90 -4.60
CA TRP A 105 1.89 -9.97 -4.90
C TRP A 105 0.52 -10.67 -4.89
N ALA A 106 0.40 -11.84 -5.53
CA ALA A 106 -0.85 -12.59 -5.57
C ALA A 106 -1.27 -13.10 -4.18
N ALA A 107 -0.31 -13.57 -3.37
CA ALA A 107 -0.57 -14.03 -2.01
C ALA A 107 -1.07 -12.88 -1.11
N LEU A 108 -0.35 -11.76 -1.09
CA LEU A 108 -0.73 -10.56 -0.33
C LEU A 108 -2.06 -9.97 -0.81
N SER A 109 -2.31 -10.00 -2.13
CA SER A 109 -3.58 -9.55 -2.70
C SER A 109 -4.76 -10.33 -2.15
N ARG A 110 -4.67 -11.67 -2.13
CA ARG A 110 -5.73 -12.52 -1.56
C ARG A 110 -5.89 -12.28 -0.06
N ALA A 111 -4.79 -12.29 0.69
CA ALA A 111 -4.81 -12.13 2.14
C ALA A 111 -5.35 -10.77 2.61
N ALA A 112 -5.22 -9.72 1.80
CA ALA A 112 -5.76 -8.39 2.08
C ALA A 112 -7.28 -8.28 1.81
N HIS A 113 -7.89 -9.21 1.07
CA HIS A 113 -9.34 -9.20 0.84
C HIS A 113 -10.07 -9.84 2.03
N HIS A 114 -11.18 -9.21 2.45
CA HIS A 114 -12.10 -9.80 3.42
C HIS A 114 -13.06 -10.73 2.69
N HIS A 115 -12.82 -12.03 2.77
CA HIS A 115 -13.81 -13.05 2.46
C HIS A 115 -14.32 -13.63 3.78
N ASP A 116 -15.64 -13.65 3.99
CA ASP A 116 -16.29 -14.02 5.26
C ASP A 116 -15.92 -15.44 5.77
N TYR A 117 -15.35 -16.27 4.90
CA TYR A 117 -14.95 -17.65 5.18
C TYR A 117 -13.43 -17.88 5.18
N GLU A 118 -12.62 -16.87 4.87
CA GLU A 118 -11.16 -17.02 4.86
C GLU A 118 -10.58 -16.70 6.25
N LEU A 119 -9.82 -17.65 6.78
CA LEU A 119 -9.02 -17.43 7.99
C LEU A 119 -8.06 -16.26 7.77
N ALA A 120 -7.90 -15.43 8.79
CA ALA A 120 -6.92 -14.36 8.75
C ALA A 120 -5.50 -14.95 8.65
N PRO A 121 -4.57 -14.31 7.92
CA PRO A 121 -3.21 -14.83 7.79
C PRO A 121 -2.52 -14.92 9.16
N GLY A 122 -1.81 -16.03 9.38
CA GLY A 122 -1.09 -16.26 10.64
C GLY A 122 0.17 -15.41 10.77
N VAL A 123 0.64 -15.17 12.00
CA VAL A 123 1.86 -14.40 12.28
C VAL A 123 3.08 -14.94 11.51
N THR A 124 3.22 -16.28 11.45
CA THR A 124 4.33 -16.93 10.72
C THR A 124 4.29 -16.63 9.23
N GLU A 125 3.10 -16.62 8.62
CA GLU A 125 2.93 -16.28 7.20
C GLU A 125 3.24 -14.80 6.94
N LEU A 126 2.77 -13.92 7.83
CA LEU A 126 3.03 -12.49 7.72
C LEU A 126 4.53 -12.16 7.85
N ARG A 127 5.23 -12.79 8.81
CA ARG A 127 6.69 -12.63 8.94
C ARG A 127 7.41 -13.12 7.68
N ARG A 128 7.01 -14.27 7.13
CA ARG A 128 7.56 -14.77 5.86
C ARG A 128 7.32 -13.78 4.70
N TRP A 129 6.11 -13.26 4.53
CA TRP A 129 5.83 -12.30 3.46
C TRP A 129 6.56 -10.97 3.67
N ARG A 130 6.74 -10.53 4.92
CA ARG A 130 7.57 -9.36 5.25
C ARG A 130 8.99 -9.57 4.74
N ASP A 131 9.62 -10.68 5.09
CA ASP A 131 10.99 -10.98 4.68
C ASP A 131 11.13 -11.11 3.15
N GLN A 132 10.18 -11.77 2.50
CA GLN A 132 10.14 -11.87 1.04
C GLN A 132 9.99 -10.50 0.38
N THR A 133 9.11 -9.64 0.90
CA THR A 133 8.88 -8.30 0.36
C THR A 133 10.11 -7.42 0.53
N ALA A 134 10.79 -7.48 1.69
CA ALA A 134 12.03 -6.76 1.93
C ALA A 134 13.17 -7.24 1.01
N ALA A 135 13.32 -8.56 0.84
CA ALA A 135 14.30 -9.12 -0.08
C ALA A 135 14.04 -8.68 -1.53
N ILE A 136 12.78 -8.72 -1.98
CA ILE A 136 12.38 -8.22 -3.31
C ILE A 136 12.72 -6.74 -3.45
N ALA A 137 12.35 -5.89 -2.48
CA ALA A 137 12.64 -4.45 -2.53
C ALA A 137 14.14 -4.17 -2.72
N VAL A 138 15.00 -4.90 -2.02
CA VAL A 138 16.46 -4.82 -2.17
C VAL A 138 16.94 -5.29 -3.55
N VAL A 139 16.35 -6.36 -4.10
CA VAL A 139 16.69 -6.83 -5.44
C VAL A 139 16.29 -5.78 -6.48
N LEU A 140 15.05 -5.27 -6.43
CA LEU A 140 14.55 -4.30 -7.39
C LEU A 140 15.32 -2.97 -7.35
N SER A 141 15.77 -2.52 -6.16
CA SER A 141 16.55 -1.28 -6.05
C SER A 141 17.92 -1.37 -6.75
N LYS A 142 18.48 -2.58 -6.89
CA LYS A 142 19.77 -2.84 -7.54
C LYS A 142 19.67 -3.11 -9.05
N VAL A 143 18.46 -3.21 -9.60
CA VAL A 143 18.29 -3.40 -11.05
C VAL A 143 18.64 -2.10 -11.77
N GLU A 144 19.53 -2.21 -12.74
CA GLU A 144 19.98 -1.11 -13.60
C GLU A 144 19.58 -1.37 -15.05
N SER A 145 19.46 -0.30 -15.84
CA SER A 145 19.28 -0.44 -17.29
C SER A 145 20.50 -1.14 -17.89
N ARG A 146 20.28 -2.22 -18.62
CA ARG A 146 21.31 -2.84 -19.45
C ARG A 146 21.74 -1.95 -20.60
#